data_AF-A0A520RYZ7-F1
#
_entry.id   AF-A0A520RYZ7-F1
#
_cell.length_a   1.000
_cell.length_b   1.000
_cell.length_c   1.000
_cell.angle_alpha   90.00
_cell.angle_beta   90.00
_cell.angle_gamma   90.00
#
_symmetry.space_group_name_H-M   'P 1'
#
loop_
_entity.id
_entity.type
_entity.pdbx_description
1 polymer ?
#
loop_
_entity_poly.entity_id
_entity_poly.type
_entity_poly.pdbx_seq_one_letter_code
_entity_poly.pdbx_strand_id
1 'polypeptide(L)'
;EGRPGRVTMEQDGNLLSARTPEDLILQQLGYELPVSYLEYWIKGLPAPNSRADLTFNDLNQLTGLSQDGWTVSYTDPRDYDGIALPRRVEVTRPRDDVRLRFVGLNWTLAPALESL
;
A
#
# COMPACT_ATOMS: atom_id res chain seq x y z
N GLU A 1 -0.29 16.09 6.61
CA GLU A 1 -0.11 16.39 5.16
C GLU A 1 1.35 16.13 4.78
N GLY A 2 1.63 15.68 3.56
CA GLY A 2 3.00 15.40 3.11
C GLY A 2 3.49 16.43 2.10
N ARG A 3 4.64 17.06 2.34
CA ARG A 3 5.43 17.76 1.32
C ARG A 3 6.77 17.04 1.16
N PRO A 4 7.42 17.09 -0.01
CA PRO A 4 8.77 16.54 -0.16
C PRO A 4 9.70 17.05 0.96
N GLY A 5 10.30 16.14 1.71
CA GLY A 5 11.22 16.45 2.82
C GLY A 5 10.58 16.83 4.16
N ARG A 6 9.25 16.87 4.28
CA ARG A 6 8.55 17.05 5.55
C ARG A 6 7.18 16.40 5.55
N VAL A 7 7.00 15.42 6.44
CA VAL A 7 5.71 14.79 6.69
C VAL A 7 5.20 15.23 8.06
N THR A 8 3.90 15.49 8.16
CA THR A 8 3.25 15.79 9.44
C THR A 8 2.20 14.74 9.80
N MET A 9 2.19 14.34 11.08
CA MET A 9 1.17 13.50 11.70
C MET A 9 0.49 14.32 12.80
N GLU A 10 -0.83 14.30 12.82
CA GLU A 10 -1.62 14.90 13.89
C GLU A 10 -2.16 13.78 14.78
N GLN A 11 -1.89 13.85 16.07
CA GLN A 11 -2.37 12.90 17.07
C GLN A 11 -2.76 13.65 18.34
N ASP A 12 -4.01 13.53 18.77
CA ASP A 12 -4.54 14.16 20.00
C ASP A 12 -4.27 15.67 20.12
N GLY A 13 -4.28 16.39 18.99
CA GLY A 13 -3.98 17.82 18.91
C GLY A 13 -2.49 18.17 18.86
N ASN A 14 -1.59 17.19 18.90
CA ASN A 14 -0.16 17.39 18.71
C ASN A 14 0.22 17.18 17.24
N LEU A 15 0.92 18.16 16.67
CA LEU A 15 1.49 18.08 15.34
C LEU A 15 2.95 17.60 15.43
N LEU A 16 3.19 16.40 14.93
CA LEU A 16 4.51 15.79 14.85
C LEU A 16 5.04 15.90 13.43
N SER A 17 6.35 16.05 13.27
CA SER A 17 6.96 16.13 11.95
C SER A 17 8.27 15.34 11.85
N ALA A 18 8.49 14.71 10.71
CA ALA A 18 9.76 14.05 10.39
C ALA A 18 10.10 14.18 8.91
N ARG A 19 11.26 13.65 8.52
CA ARG A 19 11.73 13.68 7.13
C ARG A 19 10.96 12.70 6.24
N THR A 20 10.56 11.56 6.81
CA THR A 20 9.80 10.52 6.13
C THR A 20 8.59 10.08 6.95
N PRO A 21 7.54 9.52 6.33
CA PRO A 21 6.45 8.89 7.08
C PRO A 21 6.92 7.73 7.96
N GLU A 22 7.91 6.97 7.50
CA GLU A 22 8.56 5.87 8.23
C GLU A 22 9.10 6.35 9.57
N ASP A 23 9.82 7.48 9.58
CA ASP A 23 10.39 8.07 10.80
C ASP A 23 9.30 8.43 11.81
N LEU A 24 8.15 8.96 11.36
CA LEU A 24 7.03 9.30 12.25
C LEU A 24 6.42 8.05 12.89
N ILE A 25 6.20 7.01 12.09
CA ILE A 25 5.63 5.76 12.59
C ILE A 25 6.60 5.10 13.58
N LEU A 26 7.90 5.09 13.29
CA LEU A 26 8.90 4.54 14.19
C LEU A 26 8.91 5.31 15.53
N GLN A 27 8.86 6.65 15.49
CA GLN A 27 8.86 7.49 16.68
C GLN A 27 7.61 7.32 17.55
N GLN A 28 6.44 7.13 16.93
CA GLN A 28 5.16 7.07 17.67
C GLN A 28 4.75 5.65 18.06
N LEU A 29 4.98 4.68 17.18
CA LEU A 29 4.48 3.31 17.33
C LEU A 29 5.58 2.28 17.59
N GLY A 30 6.86 2.63 17.38
CA GLY A 30 7.99 1.73 17.59
C GLY A 30 8.20 0.69 16.49
N TYR A 31 7.46 0.77 15.38
CA TYR A 31 7.56 -0.15 14.25
C TYR A 31 8.10 0.54 13.00
N GLU A 32 8.91 -0.17 12.21
CA GLU A 32 9.32 0.28 10.88
C GLU A 32 8.27 -0.13 9.84
N LEU A 33 7.27 0.70 9.58
CA LEU A 33 6.29 0.44 8.52
C LEU A 33 6.71 1.09 7.20
N PRO A 34 6.54 0.44 6.04
CA PRO A 34 7.05 0.89 4.76
C PRO A 34 5.99 1.79 4.11
N VAL A 35 5.61 2.87 4.78
CA VAL A 35 4.45 3.68 4.42
C VAL A 35 4.56 4.21 2.98
N SER A 36 5.76 4.58 2.55
CA SER A 36 6.08 4.96 1.18
C SER A 36 5.79 3.85 0.16
N TYR A 37 5.97 2.58 0.53
CA TYR A 37 5.67 1.45 -0.34
C TYR A 37 4.18 1.12 -0.36
N LEU A 38 3.47 1.33 0.75
CA LEU A 38 2.03 1.08 0.86
C LEU A 38 1.22 1.83 -0.22
N GLU A 39 1.63 3.04 -0.58
CA GLU A 39 0.98 3.83 -1.65
C GLU A 39 0.94 3.07 -2.99
N TYR A 40 1.99 2.30 -3.30
CA TYR A 40 2.11 1.51 -4.52
C TYR A 40 1.43 0.16 -4.36
N TRP A 41 1.71 -0.52 -3.24
CA TRP A 41 1.20 -1.87 -3.01
C TRP A 41 -0.31 -1.93 -2.91
N ILE A 42 -0.98 -0.92 -2.32
CA ILE A 42 -2.44 -0.87 -2.31
C ILE A 42 -3.00 -0.92 -3.74
N LYS A 43 -2.32 -0.26 -4.69
CA LYS A 43 -2.67 -0.21 -6.13
C LYS A 43 -2.23 -1.43 -6.93
N GLY A 44 -1.62 -2.44 -6.30
CA GLY A 44 -1.06 -3.60 -7.01
C GLY A 44 0.26 -3.31 -7.74
N LEU A 45 0.94 -2.21 -7.42
CA LEU A 45 2.17 -1.80 -8.09
C LEU A 45 3.39 -2.09 -7.21
N PRO A 46 4.52 -2.55 -7.79
CA PRO A 46 5.81 -2.52 -7.11
C PRO A 46 6.17 -1.11 -6.67
N ALA A 47 6.74 -0.98 -5.48
CA ALA A 47 7.41 0.25 -5.07
C ALA A 47 8.64 0.48 -5.99
N PRO A 48 9.01 1.76 -6.25
CA PRO A 48 10.14 2.07 -7.12
C PRO A 48 11.47 1.68 -6.47
N ASN A 49 12.52 1.58 -7.31
CA ASN A 49 13.92 1.38 -6.91
C ASN A 49 14.29 -0.01 -6.34
N SER A 50 13.36 -0.95 -6.24
CA SER A 50 13.66 -2.35 -5.94
C SER A 50 12.85 -3.31 -6.81
N ARG A 51 13.30 -4.57 -6.89
CA ARG A 51 12.60 -5.61 -7.65
C ARG A 51 11.47 -6.18 -6.82
N ALA A 52 10.39 -6.56 -7.49
CA ALA A 52 9.27 -7.28 -6.89
C ALA A 52 8.98 -8.56 -7.68
N ASP A 53 8.61 -9.60 -6.97
CA ASP A 53 8.06 -10.84 -7.52
C ASP A 53 6.54 -10.74 -7.47
N LEU A 54 5.88 -10.96 -8.62
CA LEU A 54 4.43 -10.85 -8.75
C LEU A 54 3.82 -12.24 -8.97
N THR A 55 2.72 -12.51 -8.28
CA THR A 55 1.96 -13.76 -8.40
C THR A 55 0.60 -13.44 -9.02
N PHE A 56 0.26 -14.18 -10.06
CA PHE A 56 -1.02 -14.06 -10.77
C PHE A 56 -1.79 -15.39 -10.69
N ASN A 57 -3.12 -15.32 -10.75
CA ASN A 57 -3.98 -16.50 -10.92
C ASN A 57 -4.16 -16.89 -12.40
N ASP A 58 -4.91 -17.95 -12.66
CA ASP A 58 -5.21 -18.45 -14.02
C ASP A 58 -5.98 -17.45 -14.90
N LEU A 59 -6.60 -16.43 -14.28
CA LEU A 59 -7.30 -15.33 -14.97
C LEU A 59 -6.37 -14.13 -15.21
N ASN A 60 -5.06 -14.29 -15.00
CA ASN A 60 -4.04 -13.25 -15.10
C ASN A 60 -4.29 -12.04 -14.18
N GLN A 61 -4.94 -12.26 -13.03
CA GLN A 61 -5.18 -11.24 -12.01
C GLN A 61 -4.11 -11.31 -10.94
N LEU A 62 -3.60 -10.16 -10.49
CA LEU A 62 -2.60 -10.08 -9.42
C LEU A 62 -3.20 -10.58 -8.10
N THR A 63 -2.59 -11.61 -7.52
CA THR A 63 -2.99 -12.20 -6.23
C THR A 63 -1.95 -12.00 -5.13
N GLY A 64 -0.69 -11.74 -5.50
CA GLY A 64 0.34 -11.42 -4.53
C GLY A 64 1.52 -10.65 -5.11
N LEU A 65 2.25 -10.00 -4.21
CA LEU A 65 3.48 -9.28 -4.49
C LEU A 65 4.46 -9.55 -3.35
N SER A 66 5.72 -9.85 -3.66
CA SER A 66 6.81 -9.86 -2.68
C SER A 66 7.90 -8.88 -3.08
N GLN A 67 8.32 -8.03 -2.14
CA GLN A 67 9.33 -6.99 -2.36
C GLN A 67 9.99 -6.61 -1.05
N ASP A 68 11.33 -6.56 -1.03
CA ASP A 68 12.13 -6.13 0.12
C ASP A 68 11.74 -6.80 1.46
N GLY A 69 11.48 -8.11 1.42
CA GLY A 69 11.11 -8.92 2.58
C GLY A 69 9.64 -8.80 3.01
N TRP A 70 8.83 -8.03 2.28
CA TRP A 70 7.40 -7.94 2.47
C TRP A 70 6.65 -8.90 1.56
N THR A 71 5.48 -9.34 2.03
CA THR A 71 4.50 -10.08 1.25
C THR A 71 3.17 -9.34 1.31
N VAL A 72 2.62 -9.05 0.13
CA VAL A 72 1.33 -8.43 -0.08
C VAL A 72 0.41 -9.45 -0.73
N SER A 73 -0.82 -9.57 -0.22
CA SER A 73 -1.85 -10.45 -0.79
C SER A 73 -3.10 -9.66 -1.13
N TYR A 74 -3.69 -9.97 -2.29
CA TYR A 74 -4.86 -9.30 -2.85
C TYR A 74 -6.03 -10.28 -2.88
N THR A 75 -7.11 -9.97 -2.18
CA THR A 75 -8.25 -10.90 -2.00
C THR A 75 -9.59 -10.16 -1.99
N ASP A 76 -10.70 -10.92 -2.04
CA ASP A 76 -12.06 -10.40 -2.29
C ASP A 76 -12.11 -9.51 -3.56
N PRO A 77 -11.78 -10.06 -4.75
CA PRO A 77 -11.85 -9.30 -5.99
C PRO A 77 -13.31 -8.93 -6.28
N ARG A 78 -13.52 -7.68 -6.72
CA ARG A 78 -14.82 -7.15 -7.17
C ARG A 78 -14.63 -6.43 -8.49
N ASP A 79 -15.68 -6.49 -9.30
CA ASP A 79 -15.72 -5.75 -10.56
C ASP A 79 -15.95 -4.26 -10.29
N TYR A 80 -15.08 -3.43 -10.86
CA TYR A 80 -15.21 -1.98 -10.96
C TYR A 80 -15.03 -1.63 -12.44
N ASP A 81 -16.13 -1.37 -13.14
CA ASP A 81 -16.18 -1.05 -14.58
C ASP A 81 -15.38 -2.04 -15.46
N GLY A 82 -15.53 -3.34 -15.21
CA GLY A 82 -14.86 -4.40 -15.97
C GLY A 82 -13.43 -4.72 -15.52
N ILE A 83 -12.94 -4.07 -14.45
CA ILE A 83 -11.63 -4.37 -13.84
C ILE A 83 -11.86 -5.05 -12.48
N ALA A 84 -11.30 -6.24 -12.31
CA ALA A 84 -11.32 -6.93 -11.03
C ALA A 84 -10.29 -6.33 -10.06
N LEU A 85 -10.76 -5.62 -9.03
CA LEU A 85 -9.91 -4.99 -8.01
C LEU A 85 -10.17 -5.59 -6.63
N PRO A 86 -9.13 -5.72 -5.80
CA PRO A 86 -9.25 -6.31 -4.48
C PRO A 86 -9.95 -5.37 -3.51
N ARG A 87 -10.87 -5.89 -2.70
CA ARG A 87 -11.40 -5.16 -1.54
C ARG A 87 -10.65 -5.41 -0.24
N ARG A 88 -9.75 -6.40 -0.24
CA ARG A 88 -8.87 -6.71 0.88
C ARG A 88 -7.43 -6.82 0.42
N VAL A 89 -6.56 -6.05 1.07
CA VAL A 89 -5.11 -6.11 0.92
C VAL A 89 -4.50 -6.42 2.28
N GLU A 90 -3.67 -7.46 2.34
CA GLU A 90 -2.92 -7.79 3.55
C GLU A 90 -1.43 -7.72 3.26
N VAL A 91 -0.71 -6.95 4.09
CA VAL A 91 0.73 -6.69 3.97
C VAL A 91 1.40 -7.27 5.20
N THR A 92 2.39 -8.12 5.01
CA THR A 92 3.08 -8.83 6.09
C THR A 92 4.59 -8.80 5.92
N ARG A 93 5.29 -8.80 7.05
CA ARG A 93 6.74 -9.00 7.09
C ARG A 93 7.08 -10.01 8.18
N PRO A 94 7.41 -11.26 7.81
CA PRO A 94 7.61 -12.33 8.80
C PRO A 94 8.75 -12.09 9.79
N ARG A 95 9.81 -11.35 9.41
CA ARG A 95 11.01 -11.15 10.25
C ARG A 95 10.73 -10.46 11.59
N ASP A 96 9.66 -9.67 11.67
CA ASP A 96 9.29 -8.86 12.84
C ASP A 96 7.78 -8.92 13.12
N ASP A 97 7.11 -9.96 12.63
CA ASP A 97 5.68 -10.25 12.82
C ASP A 97 4.74 -9.07 12.55
N VAL A 98 5.12 -8.20 11.60
CA VAL A 98 4.29 -7.07 11.20
C VAL A 98 3.18 -7.56 10.27
N ARG A 99 1.95 -7.14 10.57
CA ARG A 99 0.76 -7.42 9.75
C ARG A 99 -0.15 -6.19 9.68
N LEU A 100 -0.40 -5.73 8.46
CA LEU A 100 -1.36 -4.67 8.15
C LEU A 100 -2.48 -5.26 7.29
N ARG A 101 -3.73 -4.93 7.63
CA ARG A 101 -4.92 -5.35 6.89
C ARG A 101 -5.73 -4.14 6.48
N PHE A 102 -5.90 -3.99 5.17
CA PHE A 102 -6.80 -3.04 4.56
C PHE A 102 -8.03 -3.81 4.11
N VAL A 103 -9.19 -3.45 4.66
CA VAL A 103 -10.47 -4.11 4.39
C VAL A 103 -11.50 -3.09 3.98
N GLY A 104 -12.43 -3.47 3.10
CA GLY A 104 -13.49 -2.56 2.65
C GLY A 104 -12.98 -1.46 1.73
N LEU A 105 -11.90 -1.72 0.97
CA LEU A 105 -11.44 -0.79 -0.05
C LEU A 105 -12.52 -0.58 -1.11
N ASN A 106 -12.78 0.68 -1.44
CA ASN A 106 -13.64 1.08 -2.54
C ASN A 106 -12.79 1.83 -3.56
N TRP A 107 -12.87 1.37 -4.80
CA TRP A 107 -12.11 1.94 -5.90
C TRP A 107 -12.98 2.95 -6.65
N THR A 108 -12.38 4.09 -6.96
CA THR A 108 -12.94 5.04 -7.92
C THR A 108 -11.94 5.13 -9.05
N LEU A 109 -12.32 4.61 -10.21
CA LEU A 109 -11.49 4.67 -11.39
C LEU A 109 -11.60 6.09 -11.96
N ALA A 110 -10.47 6.64 -12.37
CA ALA A 110 -10.51 7.84 -13.19
C ALA A 110 -11.28 7.49 -14.46
N PRO A 111 -12.21 8.35 -14.92
CA PRO A 111 -12.87 8.13 -16.20
C PRO A 111 -11.77 7.97 -17.25
N ALA A 112 -11.92 6.96 -18.12
CA ALA A 112 -11.05 6.85 -19.27
C ALA A 112 -11.09 8.22 -19.96
N LEU A 113 -9.94 8.85 -20.14
CA LEU A 113 -9.85 10.06 -20.94
C LEU A 113 -10.32 9.64 -22.33
N GLU A 114 -11.58 9.93 -22.66
CA GLU A 114 -12.06 9.80 -24.02
C GLU A 114 -11.17 10.72 -24.86
N SER A 115 -10.32 10.10 -25.67
CA SER A 115 -9.47 10.79 -26.61
C SER A 115 -10.35 11.62 -27.54
N LEU A 116 -10.21 12.95 -27.45
CA LEU A 116 -10.75 13.91 -28.42
C LEU A 116 -10.13 13.70 -29.81
#